data_AF-A0A1E5QZ48-F1
#
_entry.id   AF-A0A1E5QZ48-F1
#
_cell.length_a   1.000
_cell.length_b   1.000
_cell.length_c   1.000
_cell.angle_alpha   90.00
_cell.angle_beta   90.00
_cell.angle_gamma   90.00
#
_symmetry.space_group_name_H-M   'P 1'
#
loop_
_entity.id
_entity.type
_entity.pdbx_description
1 polymer ?
#
loop_
_entity_poly.entity_id
_entity_poly.type
_entity_poly.pdbx_seq_one_letter_code
_entity_poly.pdbx_strand_id
1 'polypeptide(L)'
;MTTENITFNTVEEAIADIKAGRCIVVVDDENRENEGDLICAAQFATPDMINFMAVEARGLICLAMTGERLDELDLPLMVTKNTDSNQTAFTVSIDGAKHLGVTTGISAEDRAKTIQIAINPTTSPEDLGRPGHIFPLRSRQGGVLKRAGHTEAAVDLSRLGGLYPAGVICEIQNPDGSMSRLPELYKYAQKHDLKLISIADLISYRLKHDRFVYRETVCNFPSQFGDFQIYAYGNALDKTEHIAIVKGNIEEFKDQPVMVRMHSECLTGDALGSLRCDCRMQLQAALKMIENAGLGVVVYLRQEGRGIGLVNKLKAYTLQDMGFDTVEANEKLGFPPDLRDYGMGAQILNDLGIKNIRLITNNPRKIAGLKGYGIDIVERLPLFIEANDYNFNYLNTKAEKLGHLLLQTFLCSIAITWENSQSPTARYEKLEKLRHLIRSNNFVTQEETRPVAIALFSQPTMILHLGFDKPAMVEHGWYKNHNHPYLKSILSIIETLSKGKDLVKMQFLIAEGEDPMLGLQVRLEREQISPETSITKLAPTLQPQTIYQWNKV
;
A
#
# COMPACT_ATOMS: atom_id res chain seq x y z
N MET A 1 22.48 10.15 -23.10
CA MET A 1 21.58 9.45 -24.03
C MET A 1 20.34 9.11 -23.25
N THR A 2 19.21 9.63 -23.69
CA THR A 2 17.89 9.48 -23.07
C THR A 2 17.53 8.00 -22.93
N THR A 3 16.96 7.63 -21.79
CA THR A 3 16.30 6.34 -21.56
C THR A 3 15.29 6.10 -22.68
N GLU A 4 15.69 5.33 -23.69
CA GLU A 4 14.76 4.73 -24.64
C GLU A 4 13.75 3.90 -23.86
N ASN A 5 12.51 3.82 -24.33
CA ASN A 5 11.44 3.04 -23.70
C ASN A 5 11.80 1.54 -23.69
N ILE A 6 12.58 1.10 -22.69
CA ILE A 6 12.87 -0.30 -22.42
C ILE A 6 11.53 -0.98 -22.13
N THR A 7 11.18 -1.97 -22.96
CA THR A 7 9.94 -2.72 -22.83
C THR A 7 10.28 -4.12 -22.34
N PHE A 8 9.78 -4.48 -21.16
CA PHE A 8 9.90 -5.83 -20.62
C PHE A 8 8.97 -6.81 -21.36
N ASN A 9 9.39 -8.06 -21.43
CA ASN A 9 8.53 -9.15 -21.89
C ASN A 9 7.49 -9.51 -20.81
N THR A 10 6.44 -10.21 -21.23
CA THR A 10 5.46 -10.75 -20.29
C THR A 10 6.04 -11.93 -19.53
N VAL A 11 5.55 -12.15 -18.30
CA VAL A 11 5.97 -13.29 -17.49
C VAL A 11 5.53 -14.61 -18.15
N GLU A 12 4.39 -14.61 -18.85
CA GLU A 12 3.90 -15.74 -19.63
C GLU A 12 4.88 -16.16 -20.74
N GLU A 13 5.46 -15.20 -21.47
CA GLU A 13 6.52 -15.48 -22.46
C GLU A 13 7.77 -16.06 -21.80
N ALA A 14 8.20 -15.50 -20.67
CA ALA A 14 9.36 -15.99 -19.93
C ALA A 14 9.15 -17.43 -19.40
N ILE A 15 7.96 -17.74 -18.87
CA ILE A 15 7.59 -19.10 -18.45
C ILE A 15 7.61 -20.06 -19.64
N ALA A 16 7.14 -19.64 -20.82
CA ALA A 16 7.15 -20.47 -22.03
C ALA A 16 8.59 -20.81 -22.47
N ASP A 17 9.52 -19.85 -22.38
CA ASP A 17 10.93 -20.06 -22.72
C ASP A 17 11.64 -20.96 -21.71
N ILE A 18 11.43 -20.74 -20.41
CA ILE A 18 11.93 -21.63 -19.36
C ILE A 18 11.42 -23.07 -19.58
N LYS A 19 10.12 -23.23 -19.87
CA LYS A 19 9.50 -24.53 -20.17
C LYS A 19 10.10 -25.19 -21.41
N ALA A 20 10.53 -24.40 -22.38
CA ALA A 20 11.21 -24.86 -23.59
C ALA A 20 12.73 -25.13 -23.39
N GLY A 21 13.25 -24.96 -22.17
CA GLY A 21 14.68 -25.16 -21.87
C GLY A 21 15.58 -24.01 -22.29
N ARG A 22 15.02 -22.83 -22.55
CA ARG A 22 15.77 -21.61 -22.86
C ARG A 22 16.10 -20.83 -21.60
N CYS A 23 17.20 -20.08 -21.65
CA CYS A 23 17.52 -19.09 -20.63
C CYS A 23 16.67 -17.83 -20.80
N ILE A 24 16.52 -17.06 -19.73
CA ILE A 24 15.97 -15.70 -19.76
C ILE A 24 16.85 -14.77 -18.91
N VAL A 25 16.66 -13.47 -19.03
CA VAL A 25 17.25 -12.46 -18.16
C VAL A 25 16.18 -11.98 -17.16
N VAL A 26 16.51 -11.99 -15.88
CA VAL A 26 15.65 -11.47 -14.81
C VAL A 26 16.40 -10.37 -14.08
N VAL A 27 15.74 -9.23 -13.87
CA VAL A 27 16.31 -8.08 -13.14
C VAL A 27 15.57 -7.82 -11.84
N ASP A 28 16.30 -7.35 -10.83
CA ASP A 28 15.72 -6.92 -9.57
C ASP A 28 15.46 -5.40 -9.50
N ASP A 29 15.03 -4.91 -8.35
CA ASP A 29 14.72 -3.49 -8.14
C ASP A 29 16.01 -2.64 -8.13
N GLU A 30 15.96 -1.43 -8.68
CA GLU A 30 17.10 -0.49 -8.70
C GLU A 30 17.64 -0.17 -7.29
N ASN A 31 16.82 -0.32 -6.24
CA ASN A 31 17.19 -0.09 -4.85
C ASN A 31 17.65 -1.36 -4.10
N ARG A 32 17.77 -2.51 -4.79
CA ARG A 32 18.27 -3.78 -4.23
C ARG A 32 19.70 -4.06 -4.72
N GLU A 33 19.92 -4.99 -5.65
CA GLU A 33 21.23 -5.25 -6.25
C GLU A 33 21.42 -4.40 -7.52
N ASN A 34 20.31 -4.01 -8.16
CA ASN A 34 20.26 -3.31 -9.45
C ASN A 34 20.98 -4.11 -10.55
N GLU A 35 20.84 -5.43 -10.48
CA GLU A 35 21.58 -6.41 -11.30
C GLU A 35 20.62 -7.27 -12.10
N GLY A 36 21.18 -8.04 -13.04
CA GLY A 36 20.43 -9.00 -13.84
C GLY A 36 21.13 -10.35 -13.90
N ASP A 37 20.34 -11.40 -13.73
CA ASP A 37 20.79 -12.78 -13.77
C ASP A 37 20.28 -13.47 -15.03
N LEU A 38 21.15 -14.27 -15.64
CA LEU A 38 20.73 -15.29 -16.57
C LEU A 38 20.13 -16.46 -15.78
N ILE A 39 18.88 -16.82 -16.09
CA ILE A 39 18.14 -17.88 -15.38
C ILE A 39 17.71 -18.97 -16.37
N CYS A 40 17.91 -20.24 -16.00
CA CYS A 40 17.30 -21.39 -16.67
C CYS A 40 16.80 -22.43 -15.66
N ALA A 41 15.93 -23.34 -16.09
CA ALA A 41 15.52 -24.47 -15.25
C ALA A 41 16.64 -25.50 -15.15
N ALA A 42 16.95 -25.95 -13.92
CA ALA A 42 18.10 -26.80 -13.65
C ALA A 42 18.07 -28.14 -14.40
N GLN A 43 16.87 -28.70 -14.60
CA GLN A 43 16.68 -29.93 -15.38
C GLN A 43 17.08 -29.83 -16.85
N PHE A 44 17.23 -28.62 -17.39
CA PHE A 44 17.69 -28.36 -18.75
C PHE A 44 19.13 -27.83 -18.82
N ALA A 45 19.86 -27.81 -17.70
CA ALA A 45 21.24 -27.38 -17.67
C ALA A 45 22.14 -28.34 -18.48
N THR A 46 22.66 -27.86 -19.61
CA THR A 46 23.60 -28.57 -20.49
C THR A 46 25.00 -27.98 -20.39
N PRO A 47 26.06 -28.71 -20.81
CA PRO A 47 27.42 -28.17 -20.86
C PRO A 47 27.50 -26.88 -21.68
N ASP A 48 26.82 -26.79 -22.83
CA ASP A 48 26.80 -25.60 -23.68
C ASP A 48 26.17 -24.40 -22.95
N MET A 49 25.12 -24.63 -22.17
CA MET A 49 24.44 -23.58 -21.40
C MET A 49 25.30 -23.09 -20.24
N ILE A 50 25.98 -24.00 -19.54
CA ILE A 50 26.93 -23.65 -18.48
C ILE A 50 28.15 -22.91 -19.05
N ASN A 51 28.62 -23.31 -20.24
CA ASN A 51 29.68 -22.59 -20.94
C ASN A 51 29.21 -21.19 -21.37
N PHE A 52 27.98 -21.08 -21.89
CA PHE A 52 27.38 -19.80 -22.23
C PHE A 52 27.30 -18.87 -21.01
N MET A 53 26.82 -19.36 -19.86
CA MET A 53 26.84 -18.62 -18.60
C MET A 53 28.26 -18.17 -18.24
N ALA A 54 29.24 -19.07 -18.27
CA ALA A 54 30.62 -18.75 -17.89
C ALA A 54 31.29 -17.71 -18.81
N VAL A 55 30.94 -17.68 -20.10
CA VAL A 55 31.61 -16.82 -21.10
C VAL A 55 30.86 -15.51 -21.34
N GLU A 56 29.53 -15.57 -21.44
CA GLU A 56 28.69 -14.43 -21.81
C GLU A 56 28.06 -13.75 -20.59
N ALA A 57 27.80 -14.45 -19.48
CA ALA A 57 27.33 -13.82 -18.23
C ALA A 57 28.50 -13.52 -17.26
N ARG A 58 29.45 -14.46 -17.09
CA ARG A 58 30.72 -14.32 -16.34
C ARG A 58 30.59 -14.21 -14.82
N GLY A 59 29.38 -14.15 -14.29
CA GLY A 59 29.10 -14.22 -12.85
C GLY A 59 29.32 -15.59 -12.23
N LEU A 60 28.83 -15.74 -11.01
CA LEU A 60 28.94 -16.97 -10.25
C LEU A 60 27.78 -17.90 -10.61
N ILE A 61 28.09 -19.07 -11.18
CA ILE A 61 27.07 -20.06 -11.51
C ILE A 61 26.58 -20.73 -10.22
N CYS A 62 25.33 -20.44 -9.86
CA CYS A 62 24.69 -20.95 -8.66
C CYS A 62 23.51 -21.86 -9.01
N LEU A 63 23.20 -22.78 -8.11
CA LEU A 63 22.06 -23.71 -8.23
C LEU A 63 20.99 -23.37 -7.17
N ALA A 64 19.95 -22.65 -7.57
CA ALA A 64 18.83 -22.33 -6.70
C ALA A 64 17.91 -23.56 -6.53
N MET A 65 17.65 -23.95 -5.27
CA MET A 65 16.88 -25.14 -4.93
C MET A 65 15.90 -24.88 -3.78
N THR A 66 14.89 -25.73 -3.66
CA THR A 66 14.02 -25.76 -2.48
C THR A 66 14.80 -26.17 -1.25
N GLY A 67 14.42 -25.62 -0.09
CA GLY A 67 15.03 -25.99 1.19
C GLY A 67 14.89 -27.48 1.52
N GLU A 68 13.73 -28.07 1.21
CA GLU A 68 13.46 -29.50 1.40
C GLU A 68 14.50 -30.37 0.68
N ARG A 69 14.79 -30.06 -0.60
CA ARG A 69 15.76 -30.83 -1.36
C ARG A 69 17.20 -30.67 -0.83
N LEU A 70 17.55 -29.47 -0.36
CA LEU A 70 18.85 -29.24 0.26
C LEU A 70 18.98 -29.98 1.59
N ASP A 71 17.89 -30.10 2.35
CA ASP A 71 17.84 -30.86 3.60
C ASP A 71 18.00 -32.37 3.34
N GLU A 72 17.33 -32.92 2.32
CA GLU A 72 17.50 -34.32 1.88
C GLU A 72 18.95 -34.66 1.51
N LEU A 73 19.66 -33.70 0.90
CA LEU A 73 21.04 -33.85 0.45
C LEU A 73 22.07 -33.53 1.52
N ASP A 74 21.67 -33.18 2.74
CA ASP A 74 22.56 -32.70 3.81
C ASP A 74 23.49 -31.57 3.32
N LEU A 75 22.87 -30.51 2.81
CA LEU A 75 23.54 -29.30 2.33
C LEU A 75 23.20 -28.11 3.25
N PRO A 76 23.87 -27.98 4.42
CA PRO A 76 23.65 -26.86 5.31
C PRO A 76 24.19 -25.56 4.72
N LEU A 77 23.73 -24.44 5.27
CA LEU A 77 24.28 -23.11 4.95
C LEU A 77 25.79 -23.10 5.24
N MET A 78 26.58 -22.47 4.36
CA MET A 78 28.04 -22.45 4.49
C MET A 78 28.53 -21.60 5.66
N VAL A 79 27.70 -20.68 6.15
CA VAL A 79 27.97 -19.83 7.32
C VAL A 79 26.80 -19.90 8.30
N THR A 80 27.11 -19.90 9.59
CA THR A 80 26.12 -19.93 10.67
C THR A 80 25.47 -18.57 10.92
N LYS A 81 26.21 -17.47 10.69
CA LYS A 81 25.72 -16.10 10.79
C LYS A 81 25.91 -15.39 9.46
N ASN A 82 24.84 -15.27 8.69
CA ASN A 82 24.86 -14.57 7.42
C ASN A 82 24.88 -13.04 7.64
N THR A 83 25.97 -12.39 7.22
CA THR A 83 26.17 -10.94 7.30
C THR A 83 25.95 -10.22 5.97
N ASP A 84 25.54 -10.94 4.93
CA ASP A 84 25.17 -10.39 3.63
C ASP A 84 23.95 -9.47 3.75
N SER A 85 23.96 -8.32 3.07
CA SER A 85 22.85 -7.35 3.13
C SER A 85 21.54 -7.88 2.56
N ASN A 86 21.63 -8.73 1.54
CA ASN A 86 20.51 -9.37 0.84
C ASN A 86 20.18 -10.75 1.40
N GLN A 87 20.92 -11.20 2.43
CA GLN A 87 20.80 -12.48 3.10
C GLN A 87 20.80 -13.66 2.12
N THR A 88 21.67 -13.60 1.11
CA THR A 88 21.82 -14.66 0.10
C THR A 88 22.26 -15.96 0.77
N ALA A 89 21.47 -17.02 0.59
CA ALA A 89 21.53 -18.23 1.41
C ALA A 89 22.37 -19.34 0.76
N PHE A 90 23.68 -19.09 0.63
CA PHE A 90 24.64 -20.07 0.14
C PHE A 90 24.75 -21.29 1.07
N THR A 91 24.67 -22.48 0.48
CA THR A 91 25.08 -23.73 1.14
C THR A 91 26.55 -24.00 0.89
N VAL A 92 27.06 -25.06 1.52
CA VAL A 92 28.35 -25.63 1.14
C VAL A 92 28.38 -25.90 -0.37
N SER A 93 29.49 -25.57 -1.04
CA SER A 93 29.64 -25.83 -2.47
C SER A 93 29.83 -27.32 -2.75
N ILE A 94 29.40 -27.76 -3.93
CA ILE A 94 29.33 -29.17 -4.29
C ILE A 94 29.92 -29.46 -5.66
N ASP A 95 30.45 -30.68 -5.81
CA ASP A 95 30.73 -31.34 -7.08
C ASP A 95 30.08 -32.73 -7.04
N GLY A 96 29.67 -33.26 -8.20
CA GLY A 96 29.27 -34.67 -8.27
C GLY A 96 30.44 -35.59 -7.92
N ALA A 97 30.16 -36.74 -7.32
CA ALA A 97 31.19 -37.72 -6.98
C ALA A 97 31.83 -38.35 -8.23
N LYS A 98 33.09 -38.78 -8.10
CA LYS A 98 33.87 -39.34 -9.22
C LYS A 98 33.24 -40.59 -9.83
N HIS A 99 32.56 -41.43 -9.04
CA HIS A 99 31.87 -42.63 -9.55
C HIS A 99 30.67 -42.29 -10.43
N LEU A 100 30.14 -41.08 -10.32
CA LEU A 100 29.11 -40.53 -11.20
C LEU A 100 29.70 -39.83 -12.43
N GLY A 101 31.02 -39.88 -12.60
CA GLY A 101 31.74 -39.42 -13.77
C GLY A 101 31.92 -37.89 -13.83
N VAL A 102 32.08 -37.25 -12.69
CA VAL A 102 32.64 -35.88 -12.56
C VAL A 102 34.14 -36.01 -12.29
N THR A 103 34.96 -35.15 -12.91
CA THR A 103 36.42 -35.24 -12.80
C THR A 103 37.01 -34.23 -11.82
N THR A 104 37.19 -32.98 -12.26
CA THR A 104 37.73 -31.88 -11.46
C THR A 104 36.64 -30.95 -10.95
N GLY A 105 35.42 -31.04 -11.51
CA GLY A 105 34.26 -30.27 -11.10
C GLY A 105 34.04 -28.98 -11.88
N ILE A 106 35.12 -28.32 -12.33
CA ILE A 106 35.04 -26.94 -12.85
C ILE A 106 34.64 -26.82 -14.32
N SER A 107 34.80 -27.88 -15.13
CA SER A 107 34.46 -27.82 -16.55
C SER A 107 32.95 -27.56 -16.73
N ALA A 108 32.55 -27.05 -17.90
CA ALA A 108 31.13 -26.89 -18.21
C ALA A 108 30.37 -28.23 -18.13
N GLU A 109 31.01 -29.32 -18.56
CA GLU A 109 30.47 -30.67 -18.48
C GLU A 109 30.32 -31.16 -17.04
N ASP A 110 31.36 -31.02 -16.22
CA ASP A 110 31.34 -31.45 -14.81
C ASP A 110 30.32 -30.64 -13.99
N ARG A 111 30.22 -29.33 -14.23
CA ARG A 111 29.24 -28.45 -13.58
C ARG A 111 27.81 -28.79 -13.98
N ALA A 112 27.53 -28.98 -15.27
CA ALA A 112 26.21 -29.42 -15.74
C ALA A 112 25.83 -30.76 -15.12
N LYS A 113 26.77 -31.72 -15.06
CA LYS A 113 26.54 -33.03 -14.47
C LYS A 113 26.29 -32.97 -12.96
N THR A 114 27.05 -32.15 -12.25
CA THR A 114 26.81 -31.88 -10.82
C THR A 114 25.41 -31.34 -10.57
N ILE A 115 24.92 -30.42 -11.42
CA ILE A 115 23.55 -29.90 -11.33
C ILE A 115 22.52 -31.03 -11.54
N GLN A 116 22.70 -31.88 -12.57
CA GLN A 116 21.81 -33.02 -12.81
C GLN A 116 21.79 -34.03 -11.66
N ILE A 117 22.95 -34.28 -11.04
CA ILE A 117 23.06 -35.15 -9.85
C ILE A 117 22.30 -34.52 -8.68
N ALA A 118 22.49 -33.23 -8.39
CA ALA A 118 21.84 -32.57 -7.27
C ALA A 118 20.30 -32.60 -7.36
N ILE A 119 19.72 -32.44 -8.55
CA ILE A 119 18.26 -32.45 -8.73
C ILE A 119 17.65 -33.86 -8.87
N ASN A 120 18.48 -34.91 -8.99
CA ASN A 120 17.98 -36.26 -9.20
C ASN A 120 17.37 -36.84 -7.90
N PRO A 121 16.07 -37.21 -7.87
CA PRO A 121 15.40 -37.66 -6.65
C PRO A 121 16.04 -38.88 -5.97
N THR A 122 16.85 -39.69 -6.67
CA THR A 122 17.52 -40.86 -6.08
C THR A 122 18.90 -40.57 -5.52
N THR A 123 19.45 -39.37 -5.72
CA THR A 123 20.78 -38.99 -5.25
C THR A 123 20.82 -38.89 -3.72
N SER A 124 21.85 -39.50 -3.12
CA SER A 124 22.10 -39.43 -1.69
C SER A 124 23.16 -38.38 -1.35
N PRO A 125 23.30 -37.97 -0.07
CA PRO A 125 24.32 -36.99 0.34
C PRO A 125 25.76 -37.37 -0.05
N GLU A 126 26.09 -38.65 -0.11
CA GLU A 126 27.44 -39.16 -0.41
C GLU A 126 27.81 -39.06 -1.90
N ASP A 127 26.82 -38.91 -2.77
CA ASP A 127 27.02 -38.69 -4.21
C ASP A 127 27.52 -37.27 -4.54
N LEU A 128 27.59 -36.39 -3.54
CA LEU A 128 28.05 -35.01 -3.67
C LEU A 128 29.34 -34.80 -2.85
N GLY A 129 30.44 -34.49 -3.54
CA GLY A 129 31.67 -34.01 -2.92
C GLY A 129 31.50 -32.60 -2.36
N ARG A 130 32.16 -32.33 -1.22
CA ARG A 130 32.17 -31.02 -0.54
C ARG A 130 33.64 -30.71 -0.14
N PRO A 131 34.20 -29.53 -0.47
CA PRO A 131 33.64 -28.48 -1.33
C PRO A 131 33.60 -28.90 -2.81
N GLY A 132 33.02 -28.06 -3.66
CA GLY A 132 33.09 -28.16 -5.12
C GLY A 132 32.83 -26.84 -5.83
N HIS A 133 32.41 -26.89 -7.09
CA HIS A 133 32.38 -25.74 -8.01
C HIS A 133 30.98 -25.30 -8.44
N ILE A 134 29.93 -26.00 -8.00
CA ILE A 134 28.56 -25.50 -8.02
C ILE A 134 28.21 -24.97 -6.63
N PHE A 135 27.54 -23.83 -6.58
CA PHE A 135 27.15 -23.14 -5.35
C PHE A 135 25.64 -23.21 -5.16
N PRO A 136 25.11 -24.17 -4.38
CA PRO A 136 23.68 -24.23 -4.17
C PRO A 136 23.19 -23.08 -3.29
N LEU A 137 21.98 -22.60 -3.59
CA LEU A 137 21.31 -21.50 -2.92
C LEU A 137 19.95 -21.98 -2.40
N ARG A 138 19.70 -21.74 -1.11
CA ARG A 138 18.43 -22.10 -0.48
C ARG A 138 17.37 -21.04 -0.76
N SER A 139 16.38 -21.40 -1.58
CA SER A 139 15.19 -20.56 -1.78
C SER A 139 14.31 -20.54 -0.54
N ARG A 140 13.74 -19.37 -0.21
CA ARG A 140 12.75 -19.24 0.86
C ARG A 140 11.41 -19.84 0.47
N GLN A 141 10.78 -20.53 1.41
CA GLN A 141 9.40 -20.99 1.24
C GLN A 141 8.49 -19.79 0.95
N GLY A 142 7.68 -19.89 -0.12
CA GLY A 142 6.87 -18.79 -0.64
C GLY A 142 7.51 -18.04 -1.81
N GLY A 143 8.78 -18.28 -2.14
CA GLY A 143 9.44 -17.74 -3.32
C GLY A 143 9.50 -16.21 -3.33
N VAL A 144 9.31 -15.59 -4.51
CA VAL A 144 9.44 -14.14 -4.68
C VAL A 144 8.43 -13.33 -3.86
N LEU A 145 7.34 -13.96 -3.42
CA LEU A 145 6.36 -13.37 -2.50
C LEU A 145 6.88 -13.22 -1.06
N LYS A 146 7.97 -13.91 -0.70
CA LYS A 146 8.62 -13.82 0.62
C LYS A 146 9.99 -13.18 0.57
N ARG A 147 10.74 -13.34 -0.53
CA ARG A 147 11.99 -12.62 -0.79
C ARG A 147 12.12 -12.35 -2.28
N ALA A 148 12.17 -11.08 -2.66
CA ALA A 148 12.31 -10.64 -4.04
C ALA A 148 13.76 -10.77 -4.54
N GLY A 149 14.28 -12.00 -4.61
CA GLY A 149 15.65 -12.28 -5.09
C GLY A 149 15.70 -13.25 -6.27
N HIS A 150 16.81 -13.26 -7.00
CA HIS A 150 17.03 -14.14 -8.16
C HIS A 150 16.96 -15.63 -7.81
N THR A 151 17.41 -16.01 -6.60
CA THR A 151 17.27 -17.37 -6.07
C THR A 151 15.81 -17.83 -6.06
N GLU A 152 14.92 -17.01 -5.51
CA GLU A 152 13.48 -17.30 -5.47
C GLU A 152 12.86 -17.27 -6.87
N ALA A 153 13.25 -16.31 -7.71
CA ALA A 153 12.75 -16.19 -9.07
C ALA A 153 13.05 -17.45 -9.90
N ALA A 154 14.26 -18.00 -9.81
CA ALA A 154 14.65 -19.20 -10.55
C ALA A 154 13.83 -20.44 -10.19
N VAL A 155 13.59 -20.65 -8.88
CA VAL A 155 12.75 -21.74 -8.39
C VAL A 155 11.28 -21.54 -8.80
N ASP A 156 10.77 -20.31 -8.68
CA ASP A 156 9.39 -19.99 -9.03
C ASP A 156 9.09 -20.12 -10.52
N LEU A 157 9.97 -19.62 -11.38
CA LEU A 157 9.81 -19.72 -12.84
C LEU A 157 9.81 -21.19 -13.29
N SER A 158 10.69 -22.01 -12.72
CA SER A 158 10.74 -23.45 -13.01
C SER A 158 9.44 -24.14 -12.57
N ARG A 159 8.96 -23.83 -11.35
CA ARG A 159 7.67 -24.33 -10.83
C ARG A 159 6.49 -23.89 -11.71
N LEU A 160 6.44 -22.62 -12.09
CA LEU A 160 5.38 -22.05 -12.94
C LEU A 160 5.38 -22.66 -14.35
N GLY A 161 6.55 -23.06 -14.85
CA GLY A 161 6.71 -23.84 -16.08
C GLY A 161 6.23 -25.29 -15.99
N GLY A 162 5.88 -25.77 -14.80
CA GLY A 162 5.55 -27.17 -14.53
C GLY A 162 6.77 -28.10 -14.52
N LEU A 163 7.95 -27.56 -14.20
CA LEU A 163 9.23 -28.25 -14.16
C LEU A 163 9.65 -28.55 -12.70
N TYR A 164 10.74 -29.29 -12.53
CA TYR A 164 11.35 -29.48 -11.22
C TYR A 164 11.72 -28.11 -10.61
N PRO A 165 11.37 -27.83 -9.33
CA PRO A 165 11.51 -26.50 -8.73
C PRO A 165 12.97 -26.18 -8.33
N ALA A 166 13.86 -26.14 -9.32
CA ALA A 166 15.24 -25.72 -9.20
C ALA A 166 15.69 -25.01 -10.47
N GLY A 167 16.56 -24.01 -10.34
CA GLY A 167 17.07 -23.22 -11.46
C GLY A 167 18.56 -22.94 -11.32
N VAL A 168 19.22 -22.70 -12.45
CA VAL A 168 20.61 -22.23 -12.48
C VAL A 168 20.59 -20.74 -12.75
N ILE A 169 21.35 -19.99 -11.95
CA ILE A 169 21.46 -18.54 -12.07
C ILE A 169 22.94 -18.14 -12.23
N CYS A 170 23.17 -17.04 -12.93
CA CYS A 170 24.51 -16.46 -13.11
C CYS A 170 24.35 -14.96 -13.39
N GLU A 171 24.98 -14.12 -12.58
CA GLU A 171 24.93 -12.67 -12.73
C GLU A 171 25.62 -12.25 -14.04
N ILE A 172 25.10 -11.22 -14.71
CA ILE A 172 25.63 -10.75 -16.00
C ILE A 172 26.59 -9.56 -15.76
N GLN A 173 27.83 -9.74 -16.19
CA GLN A 173 28.88 -8.72 -16.14
C GLN A 173 29.19 -8.16 -17.53
N ASN A 174 29.51 -6.87 -17.56
CA ASN A 174 30.11 -6.21 -18.71
C ASN A 174 31.51 -6.78 -18.99
N PRO A 175 32.03 -6.62 -20.23
CA PRO A 175 33.36 -7.10 -20.58
C PRO A 175 34.52 -6.52 -19.75
N ASP A 176 34.31 -5.35 -19.13
CA ASP A 176 35.28 -4.71 -18.24
C ASP A 176 35.22 -5.22 -16.79
N GLY A 177 34.31 -6.16 -16.50
CA GLY A 177 34.11 -6.75 -15.17
C GLY A 177 33.16 -5.96 -14.26
N SER A 178 32.59 -4.84 -14.73
CA SER A 178 31.50 -4.17 -14.02
C SER A 178 30.18 -4.94 -14.17
N MET A 179 29.27 -4.79 -13.21
CA MET A 179 27.94 -5.42 -13.28
C MET A 179 27.07 -4.72 -14.33
N SER A 180 26.44 -5.51 -15.21
CA SER A 180 25.55 -4.96 -16.24
C SER A 180 24.29 -4.37 -15.61
N ARG A 181 23.95 -3.13 -15.98
CA ARG A 181 22.72 -2.44 -15.53
C ARG A 181 21.62 -2.54 -16.57
N LEU A 182 20.40 -2.14 -16.23
CA LEU A 182 19.21 -2.31 -17.07
C LEU A 182 19.40 -1.94 -18.57
N PRO A 183 20.04 -0.81 -18.95
CA PRO A 183 20.26 -0.50 -20.37
C PRO A 183 21.21 -1.47 -21.09
N GLU A 184 22.17 -2.05 -20.37
CA GLU A 184 23.13 -3.02 -20.88
C GLU A 184 22.49 -4.41 -20.96
N LEU A 185 21.73 -4.78 -19.92
CA LEU A 185 20.95 -6.02 -19.86
C LEU A 185 19.92 -6.10 -20.97
N TYR A 186 19.28 -4.98 -21.31
CA TYR A 186 18.37 -4.92 -22.46
C TYR A 186 19.09 -5.21 -23.78
N LYS A 187 20.28 -4.63 -24.00
CA LYS A 187 21.10 -4.92 -25.18
C LYS A 187 21.62 -6.36 -25.19
N TYR A 188 21.97 -6.89 -24.02
CA TYR A 188 22.40 -8.27 -23.83
C TYR A 188 21.27 -9.25 -24.23
N ALA A 189 20.06 -9.02 -23.71
CA ALA A 189 18.88 -9.81 -24.03
C ALA A 189 18.58 -9.78 -25.53
N GLN A 190 18.66 -8.62 -26.18
CA GLN A 190 18.50 -8.51 -27.64
C GLN A 190 19.60 -9.24 -28.42
N LYS A 191 20.87 -9.11 -28.03
CA LYS A 191 22.02 -9.75 -28.69
C LYS A 191 21.88 -11.28 -28.69
N HIS A 192 21.34 -11.84 -27.61
CA HIS A 192 21.25 -13.28 -27.40
C HIS A 192 19.85 -13.86 -27.61
N ASP A 193 18.90 -13.05 -28.09
CA ASP A 193 17.48 -13.43 -28.29
C ASP A 193 16.85 -14.05 -27.02
N LEU A 194 17.05 -13.37 -25.88
CA LEU A 194 16.54 -13.77 -24.58
C LEU A 194 15.41 -12.85 -24.14
N LYS A 195 14.43 -13.42 -23.42
CA LYS A 195 13.37 -12.62 -22.78
C LYS A 195 13.94 -11.88 -21.57
N LEU A 196 13.48 -10.65 -21.37
CA LEU A 196 13.84 -9.81 -20.22
C LEU A 196 12.59 -9.52 -19.38
N ILE A 197 12.60 -9.92 -18.11
CA ILE A 197 11.52 -9.62 -17.15
C ILE A 197 12.08 -9.02 -15.86
N SER A 198 11.21 -8.39 -15.06
CA SER A 198 11.57 -7.96 -13.70
C SER A 198 11.01 -8.91 -12.63
N ILE A 199 11.68 -8.99 -11.47
CA ILE A 199 11.13 -9.68 -10.29
C ILE A 199 9.79 -9.05 -9.87
N ALA A 200 9.63 -7.73 -10.02
CA ALA A 200 8.38 -7.04 -9.73
C ALA A 200 7.21 -7.54 -10.60
N ASP A 201 7.46 -7.79 -11.89
CA ASP A 201 6.47 -8.39 -12.80
C ASP A 201 6.17 -9.83 -12.41
N LEU A 202 7.18 -10.63 -12.04
CA LEU A 202 6.99 -12.00 -11.57
C LEU A 202 6.17 -12.05 -10.26
N ILE A 203 6.44 -11.15 -9.31
CA ILE A 203 5.63 -10.99 -8.09
C ILE A 203 4.19 -10.66 -8.48
N SER A 204 3.98 -9.67 -9.35
CA SER A 204 2.64 -9.27 -9.81
C SER A 204 1.90 -10.43 -10.49
N TYR A 205 2.59 -11.19 -11.35
CA TYR A 205 2.06 -12.38 -12.01
C TYR A 205 1.65 -13.45 -10.99
N ARG A 206 2.52 -13.78 -10.03
CA ARG A 206 2.22 -14.77 -8.99
C ARG A 206 1.08 -14.33 -8.09
N LEU A 207 1.04 -13.06 -7.71
CA LEU A 207 -0.04 -12.48 -6.91
C LEU A 207 -1.42 -12.57 -7.58
N LYS A 208 -1.45 -12.55 -8.93
CA LYS A 208 -2.66 -12.72 -9.75
C LYS A 208 -3.06 -14.19 -9.98
N HIS A 209 -2.09 -15.11 -10.08
CA HIS A 209 -2.34 -16.49 -10.49
C HIS A 209 -2.24 -17.52 -9.36
N ASP A 210 -1.43 -17.28 -8.33
CA ASP A 210 -1.33 -18.14 -7.16
C ASP A 210 -2.43 -17.79 -6.16
N ARG A 211 -3.09 -18.80 -5.61
CA ARG A 211 -4.01 -18.63 -4.47
C ARG A 211 -3.30 -19.06 -3.19
N PHE A 212 -3.15 -18.14 -2.25
CA PHE A 212 -2.54 -18.43 -0.95
C PHE A 212 -3.34 -17.87 0.23
N VAL A 213 -4.44 -17.18 -0.05
CA VAL A 213 -5.44 -16.78 0.93
C VAL A 213 -6.68 -17.67 0.81
N TYR A 214 -7.06 -18.29 1.93
CA TYR A 214 -8.15 -19.26 2.01
C TYR A 214 -9.19 -18.83 3.04
N ARG A 215 -10.46 -18.95 2.70
CA ARG A 215 -11.57 -18.68 3.62
C ARG A 215 -11.67 -19.83 4.61
N GLU A 216 -11.49 -19.53 5.90
CA GLU A 216 -11.50 -20.52 6.98
C GLU A 216 -12.90 -20.71 7.56
N THR A 217 -13.61 -19.61 7.83
CA THR A 217 -14.97 -19.65 8.39
C THR A 217 -15.75 -18.37 8.13
N VAL A 218 -17.08 -18.45 8.30
CA VAL A 218 -18.01 -17.33 8.19
C VAL A 218 -18.99 -17.40 9.36
N CYS A 219 -19.27 -16.25 9.99
CA CYS A 219 -20.33 -16.17 11.00
C CYS A 219 -21.06 -14.82 10.96
N ASN A 220 -22.24 -14.79 11.60
CA ASN A 220 -22.98 -13.56 11.80
C ASN A 220 -22.27 -12.68 12.83
N PHE A 221 -22.18 -11.38 12.54
CA PHE A 221 -21.48 -10.40 13.35
C PHE A 221 -22.40 -9.21 13.65
N PRO A 222 -23.26 -9.32 14.68
CA PRO A 222 -24.01 -8.18 15.19
C PRO A 222 -23.03 -7.22 15.87
N SER A 223 -23.06 -5.94 15.48
CA SER A 223 -22.14 -4.93 16.00
C SER A 223 -22.88 -3.64 16.32
N GLN A 224 -22.23 -2.74 17.08
CA GLN A 224 -22.77 -1.39 17.32
C GLN A 224 -22.89 -0.54 16.04
N PHE A 225 -22.34 -1.00 14.92
CA PHE A 225 -22.40 -0.32 13.63
C PHE A 225 -23.46 -0.91 12.69
N GLY A 226 -24.15 -1.97 13.11
CA GLY A 226 -25.10 -2.72 12.29
C GLY A 226 -24.82 -4.22 12.29
N ASP A 227 -25.64 -4.94 11.53
CA ASP A 227 -25.56 -6.39 11.36
C ASP A 227 -24.78 -6.76 10.09
N PHE A 228 -23.70 -7.52 10.27
CA PHE A 228 -22.79 -7.94 9.21
C PHE A 228 -22.59 -9.46 9.23
N GLN A 229 -21.92 -9.96 8.21
CA GLN A 229 -21.20 -11.22 8.26
C GLN A 229 -19.70 -10.95 8.41
N ILE A 230 -18.99 -11.79 9.15
CA ILE A 230 -17.52 -11.74 9.24
C ILE A 230 -16.94 -13.02 8.65
N TYR A 231 -15.99 -12.84 7.74
CA TYR A 231 -15.29 -13.90 7.02
C TYR A 231 -13.86 -13.93 7.53
N ALA A 232 -13.39 -15.08 8.03
CA ALA A 232 -12.01 -15.27 8.43
C ALA A 232 -11.21 -15.89 7.28
N TYR A 233 -9.99 -15.40 7.09
CA TYR A 233 -9.07 -15.84 6.04
C TYR A 233 -7.72 -16.20 6.62
N GLY A 234 -7.16 -17.34 6.20
CA GLY A 234 -5.80 -17.77 6.53
C GLY A 234 -4.85 -17.55 5.36
N ASN A 235 -3.62 -17.09 5.66
CA ASN A 235 -2.53 -17.03 4.70
C ASN A 235 -1.66 -18.29 4.80
N ALA A 236 -1.61 -19.08 3.74
CA ALA A 236 -0.80 -20.29 3.70
C ALA A 236 0.71 -20.03 3.81
N LEU A 237 1.18 -18.83 3.43
CA LEU A 237 2.61 -18.49 3.34
C LEU A 237 3.24 -18.06 4.66
N ASP A 238 2.51 -17.38 5.54
CA ASP A 238 3.03 -16.91 6.85
C ASP A 238 2.10 -17.24 8.02
N LYS A 239 1.01 -17.96 7.79
CA LYS A 239 0.03 -18.35 8.80
C LYS A 239 -0.65 -17.17 9.49
N THR A 240 -0.57 -15.97 8.91
CA THR A 240 -1.35 -14.83 9.39
C THR A 240 -2.82 -15.00 9.04
N GLU A 241 -3.67 -14.37 9.84
CA GLU A 241 -5.12 -14.40 9.68
C GLU A 241 -5.61 -13.01 9.34
N HIS A 242 -6.67 -12.90 8.54
CA HIS A 242 -7.33 -11.65 8.20
C HIS A 242 -8.83 -11.81 8.26
N ILE A 243 -9.55 -10.69 8.29
CA ILE A 243 -11.01 -10.72 8.26
C ILE A 243 -11.56 -9.80 7.18
N ALA A 244 -12.73 -10.17 6.66
CA ALA A 244 -13.60 -9.28 5.90
C ALA A 244 -14.93 -9.14 6.63
N ILE A 245 -15.35 -7.90 6.90
CA ILE A 245 -16.65 -7.56 7.48
C ILE A 245 -17.55 -7.15 6.31
N VAL A 246 -18.62 -7.90 6.08
CA VAL A 246 -19.42 -7.89 4.85
C VAL A 246 -20.86 -7.53 5.15
N LYS A 247 -21.41 -6.60 4.37
CA LYS A 247 -22.83 -6.24 4.32
C LYS A 247 -23.39 -6.58 2.94
N GLY A 248 -24.59 -7.17 2.90
CA GLY A 248 -25.27 -7.59 1.67
C GLY A 248 -24.95 -9.05 1.29
N ASN A 249 -25.52 -9.51 0.19
CA ASN A 249 -25.30 -10.85 -0.34
C ASN A 249 -24.10 -10.86 -1.30
N ILE A 250 -23.10 -11.71 -1.04
CA ILE A 250 -21.90 -11.83 -1.87
C ILE A 250 -22.20 -12.31 -3.30
N GLU A 251 -23.33 -13.00 -3.51
CA GLU A 251 -23.76 -13.44 -4.85
C GLU A 251 -24.08 -12.24 -5.76
N GLU A 252 -24.53 -11.13 -5.19
CA GLU A 252 -24.89 -9.90 -5.91
C GLU A 252 -23.68 -8.99 -6.18
N PHE A 253 -22.50 -9.30 -5.63
CA PHE A 253 -21.31 -8.44 -5.73
C PHE A 253 -20.68 -8.43 -7.14
N LYS A 254 -20.92 -9.47 -7.93
CA LYS A 254 -20.36 -9.59 -9.27
C LYS A 254 -20.97 -8.59 -10.26
N ASP A 255 -22.22 -8.21 -10.02
CA ASP A 255 -23.04 -7.47 -10.99
C ASP A 255 -23.10 -5.97 -10.73
N GLN A 256 -22.46 -5.48 -9.66
CA GLN A 256 -22.50 -4.06 -9.29
C GLN A 256 -21.25 -3.58 -8.54
N PRO A 257 -20.94 -2.27 -8.56
CA PRO A 257 -19.88 -1.71 -7.75
C PRO A 257 -20.11 -1.83 -6.25
N VAL A 258 -19.17 -2.46 -5.54
CA VAL A 258 -19.24 -2.70 -4.09
C VAL A 258 -18.48 -1.62 -3.32
N MET A 259 -19.05 -1.09 -2.24
CA MET A 259 -18.33 -0.16 -1.35
C MET A 259 -17.25 -0.92 -0.57
N VAL A 260 -15.98 -0.56 -0.74
CA VAL A 260 -14.87 -1.31 -0.13
C VAL A 260 -13.96 -0.40 0.67
N ARG A 261 -13.59 -0.86 1.87
CA ARG A 261 -12.55 -0.25 2.71
C ARG A 261 -11.40 -1.22 2.92
N MET A 262 -10.23 -0.88 2.40
CA MET A 262 -8.97 -1.55 2.75
C MET A 262 -8.39 -0.95 4.04
N HIS A 263 -8.57 -1.64 5.15
CA HIS A 263 -8.12 -1.24 6.48
C HIS A 263 -6.89 -2.05 6.91
N SER A 264 -5.85 -1.34 7.35
CA SER A 264 -4.66 -1.96 7.95
C SER A 264 -4.83 -1.89 9.46
N GLU A 265 -4.62 -3.02 10.14
CA GLU A 265 -4.68 -3.14 11.59
C GLU A 265 -3.87 -2.04 12.28
N CYS A 266 -4.46 -1.46 13.31
CA CYS A 266 -3.81 -0.53 14.20
C CYS A 266 -4.29 -0.83 15.61
N LEU A 267 -3.62 -1.73 16.34
CA LEU A 267 -3.98 -2.14 17.70
C LEU A 267 -4.14 -0.92 18.61
N THR A 268 -3.17 0.00 18.58
CA THR A 268 -3.19 1.21 19.41
C THR A 268 -4.39 2.10 19.11
N GLY A 269 -4.78 2.23 17.84
CA GLY A 269 -5.94 3.02 17.43
C GLY A 269 -7.23 2.25 17.63
N ASP A 270 -7.43 1.20 16.85
CA ASP A 270 -8.65 0.42 16.73
C ASP A 270 -9.10 -0.14 18.08
N ALA A 271 -8.21 -0.84 18.81
CA ALA A 271 -8.55 -1.51 20.06
C ALA A 271 -8.35 -0.64 21.31
N LEU A 272 -7.25 0.12 21.39
CA LEU A 272 -6.88 0.87 22.61
C LEU A 272 -7.31 2.35 22.64
N GLY A 273 -7.69 2.93 21.49
CA GLY A 273 -8.24 4.29 21.44
C GLY A 273 -7.20 5.40 21.45
N SER A 274 -6.02 5.14 20.90
CA SER A 274 -4.98 6.15 20.74
C SER A 274 -5.50 7.36 19.96
N LEU A 275 -5.31 8.55 20.55
CA LEU A 275 -5.60 9.84 19.92
C LEU A 275 -4.52 10.29 18.94
N ARG A 276 -3.35 9.64 18.92
CA ARG A 276 -2.21 9.98 18.02
C ARG A 276 -2.48 9.63 16.55
N CYS A 277 -3.47 8.80 16.28
CA CYS A 277 -3.81 8.36 14.93
C CYS A 277 -5.33 8.48 14.69
N ASP A 278 -5.71 8.36 13.43
CA ASP A 278 -7.11 8.43 12.98
C ASP A 278 -7.70 7.05 12.65
N CYS A 279 -6.96 5.96 12.86
CA CYS A 279 -7.30 4.61 12.41
C CYS A 279 -8.67 4.13 12.92
N ARG A 280 -8.93 4.27 14.23
CA ARG A 280 -10.22 3.88 14.83
C ARG A 280 -11.38 4.61 14.17
N MET A 281 -11.28 5.93 14.10
CA MET A 281 -12.35 6.76 13.54
C MET A 281 -12.59 6.43 12.07
N GLN A 282 -11.52 6.15 11.30
CA GLN A 282 -11.64 5.66 9.92
C GLN A 282 -12.38 4.32 9.83
N LEU A 283 -12.05 3.35 10.68
CA LEU A 283 -12.73 2.05 10.70
C LEU A 283 -14.21 2.21 11.01
N GLN A 284 -14.53 2.96 12.06
CA GLN A 284 -15.91 3.18 12.49
C GLN A 284 -16.74 3.92 11.44
N ALA A 285 -16.17 4.96 10.81
CA ALA A 285 -16.85 5.70 9.76
C ALA A 285 -17.10 4.81 8.53
N ALA A 286 -16.12 3.99 8.12
CA ALA A 286 -16.31 3.06 7.01
C ALA A 286 -17.41 2.02 7.28
N LEU A 287 -17.46 1.44 8.48
CA LEU A 287 -18.51 0.49 8.87
C LEU A 287 -19.91 1.14 8.82
N LYS A 288 -20.06 2.37 9.33
CA LYS A 288 -21.32 3.13 9.25
C LYS A 288 -21.73 3.47 7.82
N MET A 289 -20.77 3.87 6.98
CA MET A 289 -21.02 4.14 5.56
C MET A 289 -21.56 2.89 4.84
N ILE A 290 -20.93 1.73 5.10
CA ILE A 290 -21.32 0.46 4.51
C ILE A 290 -22.68 -0.01 5.03
N GLU A 291 -22.94 0.13 6.33
CA GLU A 291 -24.26 -0.19 6.90
C GLU A 291 -25.37 0.62 6.22
N ASN A 292 -25.19 1.94 6.13
CA ASN A 292 -26.17 2.84 5.51
C ASN A 292 -26.37 2.56 4.02
N ALA A 293 -25.33 2.10 3.32
CA ALA A 293 -25.42 1.72 1.92
C ALA A 293 -26.11 0.35 1.71
N GLY A 294 -26.14 -0.50 2.74
CA GLY A 294 -26.70 -1.85 2.68
C GLY A 294 -25.86 -2.88 1.92
N LEU A 295 -24.74 -2.46 1.32
CA LEU A 295 -23.87 -3.30 0.49
C LEU A 295 -22.42 -2.80 0.56
N GLY A 296 -21.50 -3.65 1.03
CA GLY A 296 -20.09 -3.30 1.09
C GLY A 296 -19.23 -4.20 1.96
N VAL A 297 -17.92 -3.96 1.95
CA VAL A 297 -16.91 -4.77 2.63
C VAL A 297 -15.83 -3.91 3.29
N VAL A 298 -15.53 -4.18 4.55
CA VAL A 298 -14.26 -3.76 5.17
C VAL A 298 -13.32 -4.96 5.18
N VAL A 299 -12.21 -4.89 4.44
CA VAL A 299 -11.13 -5.86 4.56
C VAL A 299 -10.15 -5.36 5.61
N TYR A 300 -10.03 -6.11 6.71
CA TYR A 300 -9.14 -5.79 7.83
C TYR A 300 -7.91 -6.69 7.75
N LEU A 301 -6.82 -6.12 7.26
CA LEU A 301 -5.54 -6.79 7.12
C LEU A 301 -4.73 -6.60 8.41
N ARG A 302 -4.31 -7.70 9.03
CA ARG A 302 -3.48 -7.74 10.25
C ARG A 302 -2.02 -7.40 9.96
N GLN A 303 -1.80 -6.15 9.54
CA GLN A 303 -0.50 -5.60 9.13
C GLN A 303 -0.18 -4.30 9.89
N GLU A 304 0.04 -4.45 11.20
CA GLU A 304 0.35 -3.35 12.11
C GLU A 304 1.56 -2.52 11.66
N GLY A 305 1.51 -1.22 11.92
CA GLY A 305 2.62 -0.29 11.68
C GLY A 305 2.92 -0.04 10.19
N ARG A 306 1.97 -0.34 9.28
CA ARG A 306 2.23 -0.40 7.83
C ARG A 306 3.18 -1.55 7.43
N GLY A 307 3.11 -2.67 8.16
CA GLY A 307 3.89 -3.88 7.87
C GLY A 307 5.18 -4.02 8.71
N ILE A 308 5.61 -2.99 9.44
CA ILE A 308 6.81 -3.08 10.29
C ILE A 308 6.55 -3.76 11.65
N GLY A 309 5.28 -3.99 12.00
CA GLY A 309 4.86 -4.61 13.25
C GLY A 309 4.75 -3.64 14.43
N LEU A 310 4.12 -4.13 15.51
CA LEU A 310 3.76 -3.33 16.68
C LEU A 310 4.98 -2.71 17.38
N VAL A 311 6.04 -3.51 17.62
CA VAL A 311 7.22 -3.04 18.36
C VAL A 311 7.92 -1.91 17.61
N ASN A 312 8.11 -2.03 16.30
CA ASN A 312 8.78 -1.00 15.50
C ASN A 312 7.93 0.26 15.37
N LYS A 313 6.59 0.12 15.31
CA LYS A 313 5.67 1.26 15.41
C LYS A 313 5.84 2.02 16.73
N LEU A 314 5.98 1.32 17.85
CA LEU A 314 6.20 1.97 19.15
C LEU A 314 7.57 2.64 19.24
N LYS A 315 8.61 2.04 18.64
CA LYS A 315 9.92 2.72 18.49
C LYS A 315 9.79 4.00 17.66
N ALA A 316 8.98 3.99 16.59
CA ALA A 316 8.72 5.19 15.80
C ALA A 316 7.99 6.27 16.62
N TYR A 317 7.08 5.88 17.52
CA TYR A 317 6.46 6.82 18.47
C TYR A 317 7.48 7.42 19.43
N THR A 318 8.43 6.64 19.94
CA THR A 318 9.50 7.17 20.79
C THR A 318 10.34 8.22 20.05
N LEU A 319 10.62 8.02 18.76
CA LEU A 319 11.29 9.02 17.93
C LEU A 319 10.41 10.25 17.69
N GLN A 320 9.10 10.07 17.49
CA GLN A 320 8.16 11.20 17.37
C GLN A 320 8.06 12.02 18.65
N ASP A 321 8.13 11.38 19.82
CA ASP A 321 8.19 12.06 21.11
C ASP A 321 9.48 12.92 21.25
N MET A 322 10.51 12.61 20.46
CA MET A 322 11.76 13.39 20.35
C MET A 322 11.70 14.45 19.24
N GLY A 323 10.54 14.65 18.59
CA GLY A 323 10.31 15.72 17.61
C GLY A 323 10.42 15.32 16.14
N PHE A 324 10.70 14.05 15.82
CA PHE A 324 10.71 13.56 14.43
C PHE A 324 9.28 13.40 13.90
N ASP A 325 9.06 13.64 12.61
CA ASP A 325 7.77 13.28 12.01
C ASP A 325 7.66 11.76 11.75
N THR A 326 6.49 11.31 11.28
CA THR A 326 6.25 9.87 11.04
C THR A 326 7.12 9.28 9.93
N VAL A 327 7.46 10.03 8.89
CA VAL A 327 8.33 9.57 7.80
C VAL A 327 9.76 9.51 8.31
N GLU A 328 10.25 10.59 8.92
CA GLU A 328 11.62 10.67 9.47
C GLU A 328 11.89 9.59 10.53
N ALA A 329 10.90 9.31 11.40
CA ALA A 329 10.99 8.27 12.40
C ALA A 329 11.14 6.87 11.78
N ASN A 330 10.47 6.58 10.66
CA ASN A 330 10.59 5.30 9.97
C ASN A 330 11.91 5.17 9.21
N GLU A 331 12.34 6.25 8.54
CA GLU A 331 13.64 6.32 7.86
C GLU A 331 14.79 6.08 8.84
N LYS A 332 14.74 6.69 10.02
CA LYS A 332 15.73 6.45 11.10
C LYS A 332 15.75 5.02 11.62
N LEU A 333 14.62 4.33 11.56
CA LEU A 333 14.52 2.92 11.94
C LEU A 333 14.94 1.97 10.80
N GLY A 334 15.31 2.50 9.63
CA GLY A 334 15.75 1.73 8.47
C GLY A 334 14.60 1.08 7.70
N PHE A 335 13.35 1.56 7.87
CA PHE A 335 12.20 1.02 7.15
C PHE A 335 11.74 2.00 6.05
N PRO A 336 11.37 1.49 4.86
CA PRO A 336 10.72 2.32 3.86
C PRO A 336 9.35 2.82 4.37
N PRO A 337 8.84 3.95 3.84
CA PRO A 337 7.69 4.66 4.40
C PRO A 337 6.35 3.89 4.32
N ASP A 338 6.27 2.84 3.50
CA ASP A 338 5.09 1.97 3.34
C ASP A 338 5.51 0.57 2.84
N LEU A 339 5.27 -0.48 3.63
CA LEU A 339 5.55 -1.89 3.29
C LEU A 339 4.27 -2.72 3.10
N ARG A 340 3.11 -2.07 2.97
CA ARG A 340 1.84 -2.80 2.94
C ARG A 340 1.70 -3.62 1.68
N ASP A 341 1.37 -4.90 1.86
CA ASP A 341 0.99 -5.80 0.79
C ASP A 341 -0.53 -5.76 0.60
N TYR A 342 -0.96 -5.27 -0.56
CA TYR A 342 -2.37 -5.22 -0.94
C TYR A 342 -2.83 -6.44 -1.72
N GLY A 343 -1.93 -7.36 -2.09
CA GLY A 343 -2.28 -8.58 -2.78
C GLY A 343 -3.13 -9.52 -1.94
N MET A 344 -2.89 -9.54 -0.62
CA MET A 344 -3.76 -10.23 0.33
C MET A 344 -5.19 -9.71 0.29
N GLY A 345 -5.33 -8.38 0.31
CA GLY A 345 -6.62 -7.71 0.22
C GLY A 345 -7.34 -8.02 -1.08
N ALA A 346 -6.61 -8.03 -2.19
CA ALA A 346 -7.17 -8.35 -3.48
C ALA A 346 -7.64 -9.82 -3.59
N GLN A 347 -6.90 -10.79 -3.04
CA GLN A 347 -7.36 -12.19 -3.01
C GLN A 347 -8.62 -12.38 -2.17
N ILE A 348 -8.74 -11.66 -1.04
CA ILE A 348 -9.96 -11.64 -0.23
C ILE A 348 -11.14 -11.10 -1.05
N LEU A 349 -10.97 -9.97 -1.74
CA LEU A 349 -12.01 -9.38 -2.58
C LEU A 349 -12.41 -10.31 -3.74
N ASN A 350 -11.44 -10.95 -4.40
CA ASN A 350 -11.68 -11.92 -5.45
C ASN A 350 -12.45 -13.15 -4.95
N ASP A 351 -12.14 -13.65 -3.74
CA ASP A 351 -12.89 -14.73 -3.11
C ASP A 351 -14.34 -14.33 -2.77
N LEU A 352 -14.57 -13.07 -2.40
CA LEU A 352 -15.91 -12.51 -2.22
C LEU A 352 -16.63 -12.23 -3.55
N GLY A 353 -16.01 -12.50 -4.70
CA GLY A 353 -16.59 -12.28 -6.02
C GLY A 353 -16.60 -10.82 -6.48
N ILE A 354 -15.85 -9.94 -5.81
CA ILE A 354 -15.85 -8.50 -6.08
C ILE A 354 -14.87 -8.17 -7.20
N LYS A 355 -15.38 -7.54 -8.27
CA LYS A 355 -14.55 -7.01 -9.37
C LYS A 355 -14.54 -5.50 -9.43
N ASN A 356 -15.69 -4.86 -9.22
CA ASN A 356 -15.84 -3.41 -9.29
C ASN A 356 -15.99 -2.84 -7.88
N ILE A 357 -15.17 -1.84 -7.52
CA ILE A 357 -15.20 -1.24 -6.18
C ILE A 357 -15.36 0.27 -6.19
N ARG A 358 -16.12 0.74 -5.19
CA ARG A 358 -16.16 2.13 -4.74
C ARG A 358 -15.27 2.23 -3.51
N LEU A 359 -14.00 2.60 -3.71
CA LEU A 359 -12.96 2.51 -2.68
C LEU A 359 -13.04 3.67 -1.68
N ILE A 360 -13.27 3.35 -0.40
CA ILE A 360 -13.25 4.30 0.71
C ILE A 360 -11.80 4.60 1.11
N THR A 361 -11.22 5.68 0.56
CA THR A 361 -9.84 6.10 0.84
C THR A 361 -9.62 7.59 0.62
N ASN A 362 -8.78 8.18 1.48
CA ASN A 362 -8.21 9.53 1.26
C ASN A 362 -6.85 9.46 0.57
N ASN A 363 -6.25 8.29 0.43
CA ASN A 363 -4.93 8.13 -0.18
C ASN A 363 -5.08 7.70 -1.65
N PRO A 364 -4.68 8.55 -2.63
CA PRO A 364 -4.77 8.25 -4.05
C PRO A 364 -3.74 7.20 -4.49
N ARG A 365 -2.60 7.03 -3.80
CA ARG A 365 -1.62 5.97 -4.10
C ARG A 365 -2.18 4.57 -3.88
N LYS A 366 -3.15 4.40 -2.97
CA LYS A 366 -3.87 3.12 -2.77
C LYS A 366 -4.67 2.65 -4.01
N ILE A 367 -4.91 3.54 -4.97
CA ILE A 367 -5.72 3.25 -6.18
C ILE A 367 -4.91 2.42 -7.19
N ALA A 368 -3.59 2.61 -7.28
CA ALA A 368 -2.77 1.92 -8.27
C ALA A 368 -2.60 0.42 -7.95
N GLY A 369 -2.48 0.08 -6.66
CA GLY A 369 -2.13 -1.28 -6.22
C GLY A 369 -3.19 -2.36 -6.46
N LEU A 370 -4.47 -2.02 -6.61
CA LEU A 370 -5.54 -3.02 -6.76
C LEU A 370 -5.86 -3.38 -8.23
N LYS A 371 -5.57 -2.49 -9.19
CA LYS A 371 -5.85 -2.72 -10.62
C LYS A 371 -5.13 -3.95 -11.17
N GLY A 372 -3.91 -4.23 -10.70
CA GLY A 372 -3.13 -5.40 -11.12
C GLY A 372 -3.78 -6.76 -10.80
N TYR A 373 -4.79 -6.77 -9.93
CA TYR A 373 -5.44 -7.99 -9.44
C TYR A 373 -6.79 -8.28 -10.08
N GLY A 374 -7.12 -7.59 -11.17
CA GLY A 374 -8.43 -7.70 -11.81
C GLY A 374 -9.56 -7.02 -11.03
N ILE A 375 -9.22 -6.03 -10.20
CA ILE A 375 -10.17 -5.22 -9.43
C ILE A 375 -10.21 -3.80 -10.01
N ASP A 376 -11.35 -3.41 -10.53
CA ASP A 376 -11.61 -2.11 -11.13
C ASP A 376 -12.14 -1.14 -10.07
N ILE A 377 -11.43 -0.02 -9.89
CA ILE A 377 -11.87 1.06 -9.01
C ILE A 377 -12.72 2.02 -9.85
N VAL A 378 -14.04 1.92 -9.71
CA VAL A 378 -14.99 2.74 -10.47
C VAL A 378 -15.28 4.09 -9.80
N GLU A 379 -15.12 4.16 -8.48
CA GLU A 379 -15.30 5.40 -7.72
C GLU A 379 -14.34 5.44 -6.52
N ARG A 380 -13.86 6.62 -6.17
CA ARG A 380 -13.20 6.87 -4.87
C ARG A 380 -14.16 7.62 -3.96
N LEU A 381 -14.40 7.05 -2.77
CA LEU A 381 -15.19 7.67 -1.72
C LEU A 381 -14.26 8.25 -0.66
N PRO A 382 -14.33 9.57 -0.38
CA PRO A 382 -13.53 10.17 0.68
C PRO A 382 -14.05 9.75 2.06
N LEU A 383 -13.16 9.79 3.05
CA LEU A 383 -13.41 9.41 4.44
C LEU A 383 -12.90 10.51 5.38
N PHE A 384 -13.72 11.52 5.63
CA PHE A 384 -13.31 12.64 6.47
C PHE A 384 -13.45 12.30 7.95
N ILE A 385 -12.38 12.51 8.70
CA ILE A 385 -12.28 12.24 10.14
C ILE A 385 -11.94 13.53 10.86
N GLU A 386 -12.51 13.67 12.06
CA GLU A 386 -12.26 14.76 12.99
C GLU A 386 -10.77 14.86 13.35
N ALA A 387 -10.17 16.04 13.17
CA ALA A 387 -8.85 16.35 13.70
C ALA A 387 -8.95 16.72 15.19
N ASN A 388 -7.96 16.29 15.96
CA ASN A 388 -7.77 16.64 17.37
C ASN A 388 -6.33 17.11 17.63
N ASP A 389 -6.06 17.61 18.84
CA ASP A 389 -4.76 18.19 19.20
C ASP A 389 -3.58 17.21 19.01
N TYR A 390 -3.82 15.90 19.14
CA TYR A 390 -2.77 14.87 19.06
C TYR A 390 -2.50 14.40 17.63
N ASN A 391 -3.52 14.33 16.78
CA ASN A 391 -3.38 13.78 15.42
C ASN A 391 -3.24 14.85 14.33
N PHE A 392 -3.40 16.13 14.63
CA PHE A 392 -3.35 17.21 13.64
C PHE A 392 -2.05 17.18 12.81
N ASN A 393 -0.89 17.20 13.47
CA ASN A 393 0.42 17.16 12.79
C ASN A 393 0.61 15.89 11.96
N TYR A 394 0.12 14.75 12.48
CA TYR A 394 0.15 13.46 11.79
C TYR A 394 -0.72 13.47 10.51
N LEU A 395 -1.91 14.05 10.58
CA LEU A 395 -2.81 14.23 9.43
C LEU A 395 -2.20 15.19 8.40
N ASN A 396 -1.58 16.28 8.85
CA ASN A 396 -0.92 17.23 7.94
C ASN A 396 0.27 16.58 7.22
N THR A 397 1.11 15.84 7.95
CA THR A 397 2.22 15.06 7.36
C THR A 397 1.72 14.07 6.31
N LYS A 398 0.58 13.40 6.57
CA LYS A 398 -0.05 12.50 5.59
C LYS A 398 -0.47 13.23 4.33
N ALA A 399 -0.99 14.44 4.44
CA ALA A 399 -1.43 15.25 3.31
C ALA A 399 -0.21 15.69 2.47
N GLU A 400 0.75 16.34 3.12
CA GLU A 400 1.92 16.94 2.48
C GLU A 400 2.89 15.91 1.91
N LYS A 401 3.26 14.89 2.70
CA LYS A 401 4.34 13.94 2.34
C LYS A 401 3.82 12.63 1.72
N LEU A 402 2.61 12.21 2.07
CA LEU A 402 2.04 10.91 1.64
C LEU A 402 0.91 11.06 0.63
N GLY A 403 0.61 12.30 0.21
CA GLY A 403 -0.36 12.63 -0.83
C GLY A 403 -1.82 12.37 -0.43
N HIS A 404 -2.14 12.31 0.87
CA HIS A 404 -3.52 12.15 1.31
C HIS A 404 -4.34 13.40 0.96
N LEU A 405 -5.57 13.18 0.49
CA LEU A 405 -6.53 14.23 0.12
C LEU A 405 -7.29 14.68 1.37
N LEU A 406 -6.57 15.37 2.23
CA LEU A 406 -7.09 16.09 3.40
C LEU A 406 -7.07 17.59 3.10
N LEU A 407 -7.83 18.37 3.86
CA LEU A 407 -7.90 19.82 3.67
C LEU A 407 -6.51 20.44 3.84
N GLN A 408 -6.03 21.14 2.82
CA GLN A 408 -4.72 21.81 2.78
C GLN A 408 -4.83 23.32 2.53
N THR A 409 -5.92 23.76 1.90
CA THR A 409 -6.28 25.19 1.81
C THR A 409 -7.60 25.40 2.55
N PHE A 410 -7.60 26.27 3.56
CA PHE A 410 -8.77 26.58 4.37
C PHE A 410 -9.38 27.91 3.90
N LEU A 411 -10.67 27.92 3.60
CA LEU A 411 -11.38 29.13 3.14
C LEU A 411 -12.33 29.67 4.20
N CYS A 412 -12.96 28.81 4.99
CA CYS A 412 -13.89 29.21 6.04
C CYS A 412 -14.07 28.10 7.08
N SER A 413 -14.33 28.51 8.32
CA SER A 413 -14.85 27.65 9.38
C SER A 413 -16.32 27.98 9.64
N ILE A 414 -17.18 26.97 9.72
CA ILE A 414 -18.60 27.09 10.07
C ILE A 414 -18.86 26.26 11.32
N ALA A 415 -19.40 26.89 12.36
CA ALA A 415 -19.90 26.27 13.57
C ALA A 415 -21.43 26.30 13.60
N ILE A 416 -22.04 25.15 13.89
CA ILE A 416 -23.48 24.93 13.78
C ILE A 416 -24.03 24.39 15.10
N THR A 417 -25.11 24.98 15.57
CA THR A 417 -25.89 24.51 16.72
C THR A 417 -27.32 24.19 16.29
N TRP A 418 -27.76 22.95 16.53
CA TRP A 418 -29.13 22.49 16.24
C TRP A 418 -29.96 22.34 17.53
N GLU A 419 -31.28 22.43 17.38
CA GLU A 419 -32.25 22.44 18.49
C GLU A 419 -32.33 21.11 19.26
N ASN A 420 -31.95 20.00 18.62
CA ASN A 420 -31.97 18.66 19.20
C ASN A 420 -30.71 17.89 18.78
N SER A 421 -29.74 17.71 19.69
CA SER A 421 -28.64 16.75 19.50
C SER A 421 -29.12 15.34 19.83
N GLN A 422 -29.96 14.80 18.95
CA GLN A 422 -30.33 13.39 18.95
C GLN A 422 -29.16 12.49 18.53
N SER A 423 -29.30 11.21 18.87
CA SER A 423 -28.39 10.06 18.71
C SER A 423 -27.18 10.17 17.75
N PRO A 424 -26.09 9.43 17.98
CA PRO A 424 -24.93 9.38 17.08
C PRO A 424 -25.28 9.18 15.59
N THR A 425 -26.37 8.47 15.29
CA THR A 425 -26.90 8.26 13.93
C THR A 425 -27.44 9.56 13.32
N ALA A 426 -28.26 10.32 14.05
CA ALA A 426 -28.82 11.57 13.57
C ALA A 426 -27.74 12.65 13.32
N ARG A 427 -26.69 12.70 14.15
CA ARG A 427 -25.51 13.54 13.90
C ARG A 427 -24.85 13.19 12.56
N TYR A 428 -24.64 11.90 12.31
CA TYR A 428 -23.99 11.42 11.11
C TYR A 428 -24.79 11.74 9.83
N GLU A 429 -26.12 11.57 9.86
CA GLU A 429 -26.97 11.95 8.73
C GLU A 429 -26.90 13.44 8.41
N LYS A 430 -26.87 14.30 9.44
CA LYS A 430 -26.71 15.75 9.25
C LYS A 430 -25.36 16.07 8.63
N LEU A 431 -24.29 15.44 9.12
CA LEU A 431 -22.95 15.59 8.56
C LEU A 431 -22.88 15.20 7.08
N GLU A 432 -23.49 14.08 6.68
CA GLU A 432 -23.48 13.67 5.28
C GLU A 432 -24.27 14.62 4.38
N LYS A 433 -25.39 15.18 4.85
CA LYS A 433 -26.10 16.25 4.13
C LYS A 433 -25.24 17.49 3.93
N LEU A 434 -24.46 17.88 4.95
CA LEU A 434 -23.52 18.99 4.87
C LEU A 434 -22.39 18.71 3.88
N ARG A 435 -21.78 17.53 3.95
CA ARG A 435 -20.75 17.09 3.00
C ARG A 435 -21.26 17.12 1.58
N HIS A 436 -22.48 16.64 1.33
CA HIS A 436 -23.10 16.69 0.01
C HIS A 436 -23.27 18.14 -0.49
N LEU A 437 -23.81 19.04 0.33
CA LEU A 437 -23.99 20.46 -0.01
C LEU A 437 -22.66 21.17 -0.30
N ILE A 438 -21.62 20.88 0.48
CA ILE A 438 -20.30 21.48 0.30
C ILE A 438 -19.65 20.94 -0.99
N ARG A 439 -19.77 19.63 -1.24
CA ARG A 439 -19.22 18.97 -2.43
C ARG A 439 -19.92 19.43 -3.72
N SER A 440 -21.23 19.70 -3.70
CA SER A 440 -21.94 20.25 -4.86
C SER A 440 -21.45 21.65 -5.28
N ASN A 441 -20.69 22.32 -4.41
CA ASN A 441 -20.04 23.60 -4.66
C ASN A 441 -18.53 23.47 -4.92
N ASN A 442 -18.04 22.25 -5.18
CA ASN A 442 -16.63 21.92 -5.46
C ASN A 442 -15.65 22.20 -4.30
N PHE A 443 -16.14 22.15 -3.06
CA PHE A 443 -15.30 22.21 -1.87
C PHE A 443 -15.19 20.86 -1.17
N VAL A 444 -14.15 20.74 -0.35
CA VAL A 444 -13.93 19.66 0.60
C VAL A 444 -14.17 20.19 2.00
N THR A 445 -14.62 19.33 2.92
CA THR A 445 -14.83 19.70 4.31
C THR A 445 -14.14 18.76 5.28
N GLN A 446 -13.73 19.29 6.43
CA GLN A 446 -13.13 18.56 7.53
C GLN A 446 -13.77 19.02 8.84
N GLU A 447 -14.21 18.08 9.68
CA GLU A 447 -14.67 18.43 11.03
C GLU A 447 -13.51 18.84 11.94
N GLU A 448 -13.80 19.81 12.80
CA GLU A 448 -12.88 20.41 13.75
C GLU A 448 -13.35 20.16 15.18
N THR A 449 -12.47 19.61 16.02
CA THR A 449 -12.81 19.25 17.41
C THR A 449 -11.77 19.71 18.42
N ARG A 450 -10.75 20.47 17.99
CA ARG A 450 -9.74 21.01 18.91
C ARG A 450 -10.40 21.91 19.97
N PRO A 451 -9.99 21.84 21.24
CA PRO A 451 -10.55 22.65 22.33
C PRO A 451 -10.55 24.15 22.03
N VAL A 452 -9.54 24.65 21.31
CA VAL A 452 -9.48 26.06 20.88
C VAL A 452 -10.70 26.43 20.01
N ALA A 453 -11.07 25.60 19.05
CA ALA A 453 -12.20 25.85 18.15
C ALA A 453 -13.54 25.73 18.90
N ILE A 454 -13.67 24.71 19.76
CA ILE A 454 -14.86 24.50 20.59
C ILE A 454 -15.09 25.71 21.51
N ALA A 455 -14.03 26.21 22.16
CA ALA A 455 -14.10 27.41 22.99
C ALA A 455 -14.44 28.65 22.15
N LEU A 456 -13.79 28.80 20.99
CA LEU A 456 -13.99 29.92 20.07
C LEU A 456 -15.46 30.09 19.66
N PHE A 457 -16.09 29.00 19.26
CA PHE A 457 -17.47 29.00 18.78
C PHE A 457 -18.51 28.73 19.88
N SER A 458 -18.12 28.82 21.15
CA SER A 458 -19.03 28.71 22.30
C SER A 458 -19.80 27.39 22.34
N GLN A 459 -19.09 26.26 22.20
CA GLN A 459 -19.60 24.88 22.27
C GLN A 459 -20.76 24.59 21.28
N PRO A 460 -20.50 24.71 19.97
CA PRO A 460 -21.50 24.38 18.96
C PRO A 460 -21.72 22.86 18.90
N THR A 461 -22.80 22.43 18.24
CA THR A 461 -23.03 21.00 17.99
C THR A 461 -21.96 20.41 17.05
N MET A 462 -21.49 21.19 16.07
CA MET A 462 -20.51 20.77 15.08
C MET A 462 -19.69 21.96 14.58
N ILE A 463 -18.42 21.73 14.23
CA ILE A 463 -17.54 22.71 13.57
C ILE A 463 -16.95 22.05 12.32
N LEU A 464 -16.99 22.77 11.21
CA LEU A 464 -16.49 22.34 9.91
C LEU A 464 -15.55 23.38 9.33
N HIS A 465 -14.40 22.94 8.84
CA HIS A 465 -13.62 23.70 7.87
C HIS A 465 -14.06 23.34 6.46
N LEU A 466 -13.97 24.31 5.55
CA LEU A 466 -14.24 24.15 4.12
C LEU A 466 -13.13 24.79 3.30
N GLY A 467 -12.80 24.15 2.18
CA GLY A 467 -11.78 24.60 1.24
C GLY A 467 -11.35 23.52 0.27
N PHE A 468 -10.03 23.33 0.08
CA PHE A 468 -9.47 22.41 -0.91
C PHE A 468 -8.50 21.40 -0.32
N ASP A 469 -8.44 20.22 -0.96
CA ASP A 469 -7.48 19.15 -0.66
C ASP A 469 -6.10 19.36 -1.30
N LYS A 470 -5.86 20.55 -1.87
CA LYS A 470 -4.60 20.98 -2.47
C LYS A 470 -4.07 22.22 -1.75
N PRO A 471 -2.75 22.36 -1.61
CA PRO A 471 -2.15 23.55 -1.01
C PRO A 471 -2.20 24.74 -1.98
N ALA A 472 -2.09 25.96 -1.44
CA ALA A 472 -1.93 27.20 -2.20
C ALA A 472 -3.00 27.44 -3.29
N MET A 473 -4.25 27.08 -3.02
CA MET A 473 -5.36 27.24 -3.99
C MET A 473 -5.97 28.66 -4.01
N VAL A 474 -5.53 29.54 -3.11
CA VAL A 474 -5.93 30.96 -3.04
C VAL A 474 -4.73 31.85 -2.74
N GLU A 475 -4.78 33.08 -3.22
CA GLU A 475 -3.83 34.13 -2.85
C GLU A 475 -4.23 34.79 -1.52
N HIS A 476 -3.25 35.38 -0.84
CA HIS A 476 -3.50 36.16 0.37
C HIS A 476 -4.49 37.30 0.08
N GLY A 477 -5.53 37.45 0.91
CA GLY A 477 -6.55 38.47 0.70
C GLY A 477 -7.59 38.16 -0.38
N TRP A 478 -7.69 36.91 -0.88
CA TRP A 478 -8.67 36.50 -1.90
C TRP A 478 -10.12 36.91 -1.61
N TYR A 479 -10.49 36.95 -0.32
CA TYR A 479 -11.81 37.31 0.18
C TYR A 479 -12.16 38.80 -0.06
N LYS A 480 -11.17 39.67 -0.28
CA LYS A 480 -11.38 41.10 -0.59
C LYS A 480 -11.98 41.32 -1.98
N ASN A 481 -11.84 40.35 -2.89
CA ASN A 481 -12.57 40.37 -4.14
C ASN A 481 -14.01 39.89 -3.89
N HIS A 482 -14.95 40.83 -3.72
CA HIS A 482 -16.35 40.50 -3.43
C HIS A 482 -17.03 39.68 -4.55
N ASN A 483 -16.43 39.66 -5.75
CA ASN A 483 -16.88 38.86 -6.88
C ASN A 483 -16.19 37.50 -7.01
N HIS A 484 -15.27 37.16 -6.09
CA HIS A 484 -14.52 35.91 -6.12
C HIS A 484 -15.48 34.71 -6.14
N PRO A 485 -15.30 33.74 -7.05
CA PRO A 485 -16.20 32.60 -7.18
C PRO A 485 -16.29 31.81 -5.87
N TYR A 486 -15.16 31.59 -5.19
CA TYR A 486 -15.15 30.86 -3.92
C TYR A 486 -15.95 31.58 -2.83
N LEU A 487 -15.88 32.92 -2.78
CA LEU A 487 -16.61 33.71 -1.77
C LEU A 487 -18.12 33.59 -1.98
N LYS A 488 -18.54 33.71 -3.25
CA LYS A 488 -19.95 33.52 -3.64
C LYS A 488 -20.46 32.13 -3.29
N SER A 489 -19.69 31.09 -3.55
CA SER A 489 -20.05 29.71 -3.21
C SER A 489 -20.15 29.50 -1.69
N ILE A 490 -19.21 30.02 -0.91
CA ILE A 490 -19.25 29.94 0.57
C ILE A 490 -20.49 30.64 1.12
N LEU A 491 -20.75 31.88 0.68
CA LEU A 491 -21.92 32.63 1.11
C LEU A 491 -23.23 31.93 0.70
N SER A 492 -23.27 31.30 -0.47
CA SER A 492 -24.41 30.49 -0.92
C SER A 492 -24.65 29.26 -0.04
N ILE A 493 -23.58 28.57 0.37
CA ILE A 493 -23.66 27.45 1.33
C ILE A 493 -24.24 27.95 2.65
N ILE A 494 -23.68 29.01 3.22
CA ILE A 494 -24.11 29.58 4.50
C ILE A 494 -25.58 30.06 4.43
N GLU A 495 -25.98 30.71 3.33
CA GLU A 495 -27.37 31.12 3.04
C GLU A 495 -28.33 29.93 2.90
N THR A 496 -27.84 28.79 2.39
CA THR A 496 -28.64 27.56 2.32
C THR A 496 -28.81 26.96 3.72
N LEU A 497 -27.76 26.99 4.54
CA LEU A 497 -27.80 26.49 5.92
C LEU A 497 -28.74 27.32 6.81
N SER A 498 -28.74 28.66 6.67
CA SER A 498 -29.61 29.54 7.46
C SER A 498 -31.11 29.26 7.27
N LYS A 499 -31.50 28.63 6.15
CA LYS A 499 -32.87 28.22 5.84
C LYS A 499 -33.25 26.87 6.44
N GLY A 500 -32.32 26.18 7.11
CA GLY A 500 -32.56 24.88 7.74
C GLY A 500 -33.51 24.99 8.93
N LYS A 501 -34.56 24.15 8.94
CA LYS A 501 -35.59 24.19 9.99
C LYS A 501 -35.05 23.98 11.41
N ASP A 502 -34.05 23.13 11.57
CA ASP A 502 -33.54 22.71 12.89
C ASP A 502 -32.37 23.58 13.39
N LEU A 503 -31.92 24.56 12.59
CA LEU A 503 -30.77 25.39 12.90
C LEU A 503 -31.15 26.42 13.97
N VAL A 504 -30.45 26.45 15.10
CA VAL A 504 -30.67 27.47 16.16
C VAL A 504 -29.69 28.62 16.01
N LYS A 505 -28.43 28.26 15.80
CA LYS A 505 -27.33 29.22 15.73
C LYS A 505 -26.27 28.73 14.76
N MET A 506 -25.73 29.67 14.00
CA MET A 506 -24.63 29.45 13.09
C MET A 506 -23.59 30.55 13.30
N GLN A 507 -22.33 30.16 13.35
CA GLN A 507 -21.22 31.09 13.37
C GLN A 507 -20.25 30.72 12.26
N PHE A 508 -19.60 31.70 11.64
CA PHE A 508 -18.54 31.41 10.69
C PHE A 508 -17.41 32.42 10.73
N LEU A 509 -16.25 32.01 10.22
CA LEU A 509 -15.03 32.79 10.14
C LEU A 509 -14.36 32.51 8.79
N ILE A 510 -13.91 33.56 8.10
CA ILE A 510 -13.19 33.44 6.82
C ILE A 510 -11.69 33.22 7.08
N ALA A 511 -11.07 32.35 6.30
CA ALA A 511 -9.65 32.02 6.38
C ALA A 511 -8.90 32.51 5.14
N GLU A 512 -7.60 32.80 5.32
CA GLU A 512 -6.73 33.35 4.27
C GLU A 512 -6.06 32.28 3.39
N GLY A 513 -6.48 31.02 3.52
CA GLY A 513 -5.86 29.86 2.88
C GLY A 513 -5.18 28.93 3.89
N GLU A 514 -4.85 29.43 5.08
CA GLU A 514 -4.21 28.68 6.17
C GLU A 514 -5.21 28.26 7.25
N ASP A 515 -4.84 27.30 8.09
CA ASP A 515 -5.66 26.82 9.20
C ASP A 515 -6.06 27.99 10.12
N PRO A 516 -7.35 28.37 10.18
CA PRO A 516 -7.78 29.56 10.89
C PRO A 516 -7.62 29.45 12.40
N MET A 517 -7.38 28.26 12.95
CA MET A 517 -7.15 28.08 14.38
C MET A 517 -5.68 28.34 14.77
N LEU A 518 -4.78 28.47 13.79
CA LEU A 518 -3.41 28.90 13.99
C LEU A 518 -3.32 30.42 13.88
N GLY A 519 -2.59 31.06 14.81
CA GLY A 519 -2.39 32.52 14.76
C GLY A 519 -3.62 33.37 15.08
N LEU A 520 -4.60 32.82 15.81
CA LEU A 520 -5.76 33.59 16.28
C LEU A 520 -5.32 34.79 17.14
N GLN A 521 -5.94 35.95 16.90
CA GLN A 521 -5.75 37.12 17.75
C GLN A 521 -6.28 36.87 19.17
N VAL A 522 -5.67 37.53 20.17
CA VAL A 522 -6.04 37.38 21.60
C VAL A 522 -7.53 37.68 21.85
N ARG A 523 -8.11 38.60 21.07
CA ARG A 523 -9.54 38.94 21.13
C ARG A 523 -10.09 39.16 19.74
N LEU A 524 -10.92 38.23 19.28
CA LEU A 524 -11.57 38.31 17.98
C LEU A 524 -12.82 39.18 18.04
N GLU A 525 -13.07 39.90 16.96
CA GLU A 525 -14.30 40.66 16.77
C GLU A 525 -15.48 39.70 16.48
N ARG A 526 -16.68 40.09 16.90
CA ARG A 526 -17.92 39.34 16.63
C ARG A 526 -18.94 40.27 16.01
N GLU A 527 -19.46 39.88 14.85
CA GLU A 527 -20.48 40.64 14.13
C GLU A 527 -21.79 39.85 14.10
N GLN A 528 -22.88 40.49 14.54
CA GLN A 528 -24.20 39.87 14.55
C GLN A 528 -24.89 40.11 13.19
N ILE A 529 -25.27 39.03 12.52
CA ILE A 529 -26.03 39.06 11.28
C ILE A 529 -27.51 39.11 11.64
N SER A 530 -28.22 40.12 11.12
CA SER A 530 -29.68 40.21 11.25
C SER A 530 -30.34 39.05 10.48
N PRO A 531 -31.33 38.35 11.06
CA PRO A 531 -32.02 37.22 10.42
C PRO A 531 -32.71 37.58 9.10
N GLU A 532 -33.09 38.84 8.93
CA GLU A 532 -33.71 39.39 7.71
C GLU A 532 -32.67 39.74 6.63
N THR A 533 -31.39 39.75 6.98
CA THR A 533 -30.29 40.12 6.08
C THR A 533 -29.85 38.90 5.27
N SER A 534 -29.93 39.02 3.94
CA SER A 534 -29.37 38.03 3.00
C SER A 534 -27.87 37.89 3.22
N ILE A 535 -27.40 36.68 3.53
CA ILE A 535 -26.00 36.39 3.89
C ILE A 535 -25.06 36.72 2.72
N THR A 536 -25.54 36.57 1.49
CA THR A 536 -24.79 36.95 0.27
C THR A 536 -24.42 38.43 0.19
N LYS A 537 -25.12 39.32 0.92
CA LYS A 537 -24.80 40.76 0.97
C LYS A 537 -23.64 41.09 1.91
N LEU A 538 -23.18 40.13 2.71
CA LEU A 538 -22.07 40.32 3.65
C LEU A 538 -20.70 40.35 2.96
N ALA A 539 -20.60 39.97 1.68
CA ALA A 539 -19.32 39.90 0.97
C ALA A 539 -18.38 41.13 1.17
N PRO A 540 -18.88 42.39 1.21
CA PRO A 540 -18.03 43.56 1.42
C PRO A 540 -17.53 43.76 2.85
N THR A 541 -18.17 43.15 3.84
CA THR A 541 -17.85 43.34 5.27
C THR A 541 -16.98 42.21 5.83
N LEU A 542 -16.79 41.13 5.06
CA LEU A 542 -16.05 39.95 5.51
C LEU A 542 -14.57 40.25 5.71
N GLN A 543 -14.10 39.97 6.94
CA GLN A 543 -12.70 39.98 7.33
C GLN A 543 -12.32 38.65 7.99
N PRO A 544 -11.07 38.18 7.82
CA PRO A 544 -10.48 37.17 8.67
C PRO A 544 -10.48 37.62 10.11
N GLN A 545 -10.31 36.68 11.05
CA GLN A 545 -10.23 37.00 12.48
C GLN A 545 -11.51 37.71 13.03
N THR A 546 -12.62 37.63 12.31
CA THR A 546 -13.95 38.12 12.72
C THR A 546 -14.93 36.96 12.69
N ILE A 547 -15.70 36.80 13.77
CA ILE A 547 -16.73 35.75 13.88
C ILE A 547 -18.08 36.37 13.56
N TYR A 548 -18.66 35.94 12.45
CA TYR A 548 -20.00 36.34 12.04
C TYR A 548 -21.02 35.39 12.66
N GLN A 549 -22.06 35.93 13.29
CA GLN A 549 -23.02 35.17 14.08
C GLN A 549 -24.44 35.36 13.54
N TRP A 550 -25.08 34.27 13.15
CA TRP A 550 -26.48 34.22 12.78
C TRP A 550 -27.25 33.40 13.82
N ASN A 551 -28.36 33.94 14.32
CA ASN A 551 -29.26 33.24 15.25
C ASN A 551 -30.65 33.19 14.63
N LYS A 552 -31.35 32.08 14.82
CA LYS A 552 -32.76 31.97 14.47
C LYS A 552 -33.59 32.81 15.45
N VAL A 553 -34.53 33.60 14.93
CA VAL A 553 -35.49 34.40 15.73
C VAL A 553 -36.50 33.51 16.41
#